data_AF-A0A2M7U331-F1
#
_entry.id   AF-A0A2M7U331-F1
#
_cell.length_a   1.000
_cell.length_b   1.000
_cell.length_c   1.000
_cell.angle_alpha   90.00
_cell.angle_beta   90.00
_cell.angle_gamma   90.00
#
_symmetry.space_group_name_H-M   'P 1'
#
loop_
_entity.id
_entity.type
_entity.pdbx_description
1 polymer ?
#
loop_
_entity_poly.entity_id
_entity_poly.type
_entity_poly.pdbx_seq_one_letter_code
_entity_poly.pdbx_strand_id
1 'polypeptide(L)'
;MIHLAQRRYLTIVEKKKGDFELIKTKDGTGKGALLDFEQKMLTGLFKDKSNVRLKDKRLSTLVEKVEEMIYMQNVKDGFFPKNPEKVRQYHALITGLSLITINFFLGISAGIFGRIMPRKTLDGVHAANTAKSLKNFLVSQERQLKFQAEKQMMFEKFLS
;
A
#
# COMPACT_ATOMS: atom_id res chain seq x y z
N MET A 1 7.13 0.30 1.68
CA MET A 1 8.36 -0.51 1.48
C MET A 1 9.06 -0.21 0.17
N ILE A 2 8.40 -0.35 -0.99
CA ILE A 2 9.05 -0.11 -2.30
C ILE A 2 9.65 1.29 -2.39
N HIS A 3 8.92 2.32 -1.96
CA HIS A 3 9.40 3.70 -1.94
C HIS A 3 10.66 3.90 -1.08
N LEU A 4 10.72 3.25 0.09
CA LEU A 4 11.90 3.25 0.95
C LEU A 4 13.09 2.54 0.29
N ALA A 5 12.83 1.48 -0.48
CA ALA A 5 13.85 0.78 -1.24
C ALA A 5 14.41 1.64 -2.38
N GLN A 6 13.53 2.31 -3.13
CA GLN A 6 13.91 3.25 -4.20
C GLN A 6 14.80 4.39 -3.67
N ARG A 7 14.50 4.89 -2.47
CA ARG A 7 15.29 5.93 -1.80
C ARG A 7 16.53 5.41 -1.07
N ARG A 8 16.88 4.13 -1.23
CA ARG A 8 18.05 3.45 -0.61
C ARG A 8 18.05 3.46 0.92
N TYR A 9 16.87 3.46 1.55
CA TYR A 9 16.75 3.26 3.00
C TYR A 9 16.77 1.78 3.40
N LEU A 10 16.31 0.91 2.50
CA LEU A 10 16.34 -0.54 2.66
C LEU A 10 16.68 -1.25 1.35
N THR A 11 17.26 -2.43 1.46
CA THR A 11 17.49 -3.33 0.33
C THR A 11 16.71 -4.63 0.56
N ILE A 12 16.06 -5.11 -0.49
CA ILE A 12 15.33 -6.39 -0.48
C ILE A 12 16.23 -7.40 -1.20
N VAL A 13 16.65 -8.44 -0.48
CA VAL A 13 17.50 -9.51 -1.01
C VAL A 13 16.72 -10.82 -0.96
N GLU A 14 16.62 -11.50 -2.10
CA GLU A 14 16.04 -12.83 -2.17
C GLU A 14 17.17 -13.87 -2.04
N LYS A 15 17.21 -14.61 -0.93
CA LYS A 15 18.25 -15.65 -0.71
C LYS A 15 17.91 -16.97 -1.38
N LYS A 16 16.62 -17.32 -1.39
CA LYS A 16 16.05 -18.50 -2.05
C LYS A 16 14.67 -18.12 -2.58
N LYS A 17 14.16 -18.85 -3.57
CA LYS A 17 12.84 -18.59 -4.19
C LYS A 17 11.76 -18.41 -3.11
N GLY A 18 11.20 -17.21 -2.99
CA GLY A 18 10.19 -16.85 -2.00
C GLY A 18 10.70 -16.63 -0.58
N ASP A 19 11.99 -16.36 -0.41
CA ASP A 19 12.61 -16.05 0.88
C ASP A 19 13.35 -14.71 0.83
N PHE A 20 12.66 -13.67 1.34
CA PHE A 20 13.09 -12.29 1.28
C PHE A 20 13.65 -11.83 2.63
N GLU A 21 14.87 -11.29 2.58
CA GLU A 21 15.52 -10.57 3.66
C GLU A 21 15.55 -9.08 3.36
N LEU A 22 15.30 -8.28 4.39
CA LEU A 22 15.37 -6.83 4.35
C LEU A 22 16.65 -6.40 5.07
N ILE A 23 17.49 -5.62 4.39
CA ILE A 23 18.72 -5.06 4.94
C ILE A 23 18.54 -3.56 5.08
N LYS A 24 18.82 -3.01 6.27
CA LYS A 24 18.80 -1.56 6.53
C LYS A 24 20.08 -0.95 5.97
N THR A 25 19.94 0.01 5.06
CA THR A 25 21.09 0.65 4.40
C THR A 25 21.41 2.02 4.99
N LYS A 26 20.39 2.74 5.45
CA LYS A 26 20.53 4.07 6.06
C LYS A 26 19.63 4.21 7.27
N ASP A 27 20.12 4.93 8.27
CA ASP A 27 19.29 5.41 9.35
C ASP A 27 18.47 6.60 8.85
N GLY A 28 17.15 6.42 8.78
CA GLY A 28 16.18 7.46 8.44
C GLY A 28 16.03 8.53 9.52
N THR A 29 17.09 8.84 10.27
CA THR A 29 17.11 9.75 11.42
C THR A 29 17.44 11.20 11.04
N GLY A 30 17.50 11.54 9.75
CA GLY A 30 17.55 12.92 9.29
C GLY A 30 16.19 13.60 9.43
N LYS A 31 16.08 14.58 10.34
CA LYS A 31 14.88 15.42 10.52
C LYS A 31 14.39 15.93 9.14
N GLY A 32 13.17 15.55 8.76
CA GLY A 32 12.48 16.03 7.55
C GLY A 32 12.67 15.21 6.27
N ALA A 33 13.48 14.15 6.26
CA ALA A 33 13.71 13.35 5.05
C ALA A 33 12.62 12.30 4.77
N LEU A 34 11.84 11.94 5.79
CA LEU A 34 10.85 10.86 5.76
C LEU A 34 9.55 11.33 6.40
N LEU A 35 8.43 10.81 5.91
CA LEU A 35 7.13 11.02 6.53
C LEU A 35 7.03 10.24 7.85
N ASP A 36 6.21 10.69 8.79
CA ASP A 36 6.09 10.09 10.13
C ASP A 36 5.78 8.58 10.07
N PHE A 37 4.89 8.17 9.16
CA PHE A 37 4.55 6.76 8.96
C PHE A 37 5.70 5.96 8.34
N GLU A 38 6.52 6.57 7.49
CA GLU A 38 7.68 5.92 6.87
C GLU A 38 8.79 5.67 7.89
N GLN A 39 9.03 6.65 8.77
CA GLN A 39 9.96 6.51 9.89
C GLN A 39 9.48 5.42 10.84
N LYS A 40 8.19 5.42 11.20
CA LYS A 40 7.62 4.36 12.06
C LYS A 40 7.73 2.98 11.43
N MET A 41 7.52 2.88 10.11
CA MET A 41 7.68 1.64 9.37
C MET A 41 9.13 1.13 9.43
N LEU A 42 10.12 1.99 9.17
CA LEU A 42 11.53 1.63 9.26
C LEU A 42 11.93 1.21 10.68
N THR A 43 11.62 2.03 11.69
CA THR A 43 11.97 1.74 13.08
C THR A 43 11.28 0.47 13.57
N GLY A 44 10.02 0.23 13.22
CA GLY A 44 9.33 -0.98 13.65
C GLY A 44 9.77 -2.24 12.89
N LEU A 45 10.13 -2.11 11.61
CA LEU A 45 10.67 -3.22 10.81
C LEU A 45 12.03 -3.67 11.34
N PHE A 46 12.94 -2.74 11.57
CA PHE A 46 14.32 -3.08 11.94
C PHE A 46 14.52 -3.16 13.45
N LYS A 47 13.76 -2.41 14.27
CA LYS A 47 14.04 -2.21 15.71
C LYS A 47 15.54 -1.96 15.88
N ASP A 48 16.26 -2.88 16.50
CA ASP A 48 17.71 -2.83 16.76
C ASP A 48 18.55 -3.69 15.77
N LYS A 49 17.90 -4.40 14.85
CA LYS A 49 18.55 -5.31 13.90
C LYS A 49 18.76 -4.62 12.56
N SER A 50 19.90 -4.87 11.93
CA SER A 50 20.21 -4.39 10.57
C SER A 50 19.65 -5.29 9.47
N ASN A 51 19.37 -6.57 9.76
CA ASN A 51 18.79 -7.53 8.82
C ASN A 51 17.54 -8.20 9.43
N VAL A 52 16.46 -8.28 8.66
CA VAL A 52 15.17 -8.86 9.06
C VAL A 52 14.60 -9.72 7.94
N ARG A 53 14.34 -10.98 8.25
CA ARG A 53 13.63 -11.91 7.37
C ARG A 53 12.12 -11.71 7.50
N LEU A 54 11.43 -11.60 6.37
CA LEU A 54 9.98 -11.29 6.35
C LEU A 54 9.12 -12.40 6.99
N LYS A 55 9.55 -13.66 6.92
CA LYS A 55 8.80 -14.81 7.44
C LYS A 55 8.79 -14.89 8.97
N ASP A 56 9.80 -14.34 9.62
CA ASP A 56 10.04 -14.56 11.06
C ASP A 56 9.32 -13.53 11.94
N LYS A 57 8.64 -12.53 11.35
CA LYS A 57 8.10 -11.39 12.09
C LYS A 57 6.60 -11.20 11.85
N ARG A 58 5.83 -11.12 12.94
CA ARG A 58 4.43 -10.67 12.89
C ARG A 58 4.40 -9.16 12.65
N LEU A 59 4.20 -8.78 11.40
CA LEU A 59 4.14 -7.38 10.97
C LEU A 59 2.72 -6.79 11.00
N SER A 60 1.69 -7.59 11.27
CA SER A 60 0.28 -7.17 11.22
C SER A 60 0.02 -5.90 12.05
N THR A 61 0.39 -5.91 13.33
CA THR A 61 0.17 -4.76 14.24
C THR A 61 0.96 -3.52 13.87
N LEU A 62 2.12 -3.70 13.23
CA LEU A 62 2.92 -2.58 12.71
C LEU A 62 2.24 -2.00 11.47
N VAL A 63 1.79 -2.87 10.56
CA VAL A 63 1.11 -2.47 9.32
C VAL A 63 -0.19 -1.75 9.65
N GLU A 64 -0.99 -2.25 10.59
CA GLU A 64 -2.23 -1.59 11.07
C GLU A 64 -1.94 -0.17 11.56
N LYS A 65 -0.93 0.01 12.42
CA LYS A 65 -0.55 1.35 12.90
C LYS A 65 -0.05 2.28 11.79
N VAL A 66 0.73 1.74 10.85
CA VAL A 66 1.21 2.48 9.66
C VAL A 66 0.04 2.88 8.77
N GLU A 67 -0.94 2.00 8.58
CA GLU A 67 -2.15 2.27 7.83
C GLU A 67 -2.99 3.38 8.48
N GLU A 68 -3.19 3.33 9.79
CA GLU A 68 -3.89 4.37 10.54
C GLU A 68 -3.21 5.75 10.37
N MET A 69 -1.88 5.81 10.51
CA MET A 69 -1.14 7.05 10.27
C MET A 69 -1.26 7.55 8.83
N ILE A 70 -1.28 6.65 7.84
CA ILE A 70 -1.52 7.02 6.44
C ILE A 70 -2.92 7.61 6.27
N TYR A 71 -3.96 7.01 6.86
CA TYR A 71 -5.31 7.57 6.79
C TYR A 71 -5.39 8.95 7.45
N MET A 72 -4.77 9.10 8.62
CA MET A 72 -4.73 10.38 9.33
C MET A 72 -3.99 11.45 8.51
N GLN A 73 -2.87 11.09 7.88
CA GLN A 73 -2.13 11.99 7.00
C GLN A 73 -2.96 12.38 5.77
N ASN A 74 -3.66 11.44 5.13
CA ASN A 74 -4.53 11.76 3.99
C ASN A 74 -5.70 12.70 4.36
N VAL A 75 -6.18 12.64 5.61
CA VAL A 75 -7.18 13.61 6.10
C VAL A 75 -6.53 14.97 6.36
N LYS A 76 -5.35 14.99 6.98
CA LYS A 76 -4.57 16.20 7.23
C LYS A 76 -4.18 16.93 5.94
N ASP A 77 -3.83 16.18 4.91
CA ASP A 77 -3.50 16.68 3.56
C ASP A 77 -4.75 17.08 2.77
N GLY A 78 -5.94 16.94 3.35
CA GLY A 78 -7.20 17.40 2.76
C GLY A 78 -7.75 16.50 1.66
N PHE A 79 -7.20 15.29 1.42
CA PHE A 79 -7.72 14.36 0.41
C PHE A 79 -9.04 13.69 0.82
N PHE A 80 -9.29 13.60 2.13
CA PHE A 80 -10.54 13.10 2.70
C PHE A 80 -11.05 14.05 3.79
N PRO A 81 -12.36 14.34 3.84
CA PRO A 81 -12.95 15.20 4.87
C PRO A 81 -13.06 14.50 6.24
N LYS A 82 -13.07 13.15 6.26
CA LYS A 82 -13.13 12.31 7.46
C LYS A 82 -12.29 11.07 7.25
N ASN A 83 -11.80 10.47 8.34
CA ASN A 83 -11.03 9.24 8.28
C ASN A 83 -11.83 8.12 7.56
N PRO A 84 -11.36 7.62 6.40
CA PRO A 84 -12.04 6.58 5.62
C PRO A 84 -12.28 5.28 6.40
N GLU A 85 -11.39 4.94 7.33
CA GLU A 85 -11.49 3.74 8.15
C GLU A 85 -12.71 3.81 9.08
N LYS A 86 -12.91 4.94 9.75
CA LYS A 86 -14.08 5.16 10.63
C LYS A 86 -15.40 5.09 9.85
N VAL A 87 -15.41 5.64 8.63
CA VAL A 87 -16.58 5.56 7.74
C VAL A 87 -16.89 4.11 7.38
N ARG A 88 -15.87 3.31 7.02
CA ARG A 88 -16.03 1.88 6.73
C ARG A 88 -16.53 1.09 7.95
N GLN A 89 -15.96 1.34 9.13
CA GLN A 89 -16.36 0.69 10.39
C GLN A 89 -17.81 1.00 10.75
N TYR A 90 -18.25 2.25 10.59
CA TYR A 90 -19.63 2.65 10.83
C TYR A 90 -20.61 1.86 9.94
N HIS A 91 -20.33 1.77 8.64
CA HIS A 91 -21.15 0.97 7.72
C HIS A 91 -21.06 -0.53 7.97
N ALA A 92 -19.91 -1.04 8.41
CA ALA A 92 -19.76 -2.44 8.82
C ALA A 92 -20.64 -2.76 10.03
N LEU A 93 -20.75 -1.85 11.00
CA LEU A 93 -21.64 -2.00 12.15
C LEU A 93 -23.11 -2.01 11.74
N ILE A 94 -23.53 -1.11 10.85
CA ILE A 94 -24.89 -1.11 10.29
C ILE A 94 -25.17 -2.41 9.53
N THR A 95 -24.20 -2.87 8.74
CA THR A 95 -24.32 -4.15 8.02
C THR A 95 -24.48 -5.30 9.01
N GLY A 96 -23.67 -5.36 10.08
CA GLY A 96 -23.80 -6.38 11.12
C GLY A 96 -25.16 -6.33 11.82
N LEU A 97 -25.64 -5.14 12.19
CA LEU A 97 -26.93 -4.96 12.85
C LEU A 97 -28.10 -5.39 11.94
N SER A 98 -28.00 -5.10 10.64
CA SER A 98 -29.02 -5.48 9.67
C SER A 98 -29.18 -7.00 9.53
N LEU A 99 -28.10 -7.77 9.73
CA LEU A 99 -28.14 -9.23 9.71
C LEU A 99 -28.86 -9.77 10.94
N ILE A 100 -28.68 -9.14 12.10
CA ILE A 100 -29.40 -9.49 13.34
C ILE A 100 -30.91 -9.27 13.15
N THR A 101 -31.30 -8.17 12.50
CA THR A 101 -32.71 -7.84 12.24
C THR A 101 -33.28 -8.50 10.98
N ILE A 102 -32.50 -9.35 10.28
CA ILE A 102 -32.88 -10.02 9.02
C ILE A 102 -33.33 -9.00 7.94
N ASN A 103 -32.81 -7.77 8.00
CA ASN A 103 -33.12 -6.72 7.06
C ASN A 103 -32.09 -6.72 5.91
N PHE A 104 -32.31 -7.62 4.94
CA PHE A 104 -31.41 -7.84 3.82
C PHE A 104 -31.19 -6.58 2.97
N PHE A 105 -32.22 -5.76 2.76
CA PHE A 105 -32.10 -4.51 1.99
C PHE A 105 -31.15 -3.52 2.66
N LEU A 106 -31.27 -3.35 3.97
CA LEU A 106 -30.35 -2.52 4.75
C LEU A 106 -28.93 -3.10 4.73
N GLY A 107 -28.77 -4.42 4.86
CA GLY A 107 -27.46 -5.05 4.85
C GLY A 107 -26.72 -4.94 3.53
N ILE A 108 -27.42 -5.18 2.41
CA ILE A 108 -26.85 -5.05 1.08
C ILE A 108 -26.47 -3.60 0.80
N SER A 109 -27.38 -2.65 1.07
CA SER A 109 -27.11 -1.23 0.84
C SER A 109 -25.95 -0.73 1.70
N ALA A 110 -25.97 -0.98 3.02
CA ALA A 110 -24.90 -0.59 3.92
C ALA A 110 -23.56 -1.25 3.57
N GLY A 111 -23.55 -2.51 3.15
CA GLY A 111 -22.34 -3.23 2.76
C GLY A 111 -21.70 -2.67 1.47
N ILE A 112 -22.53 -2.34 0.47
CA ILE A 112 -22.07 -1.73 -0.79
C ILE A 112 -21.53 -0.32 -0.52
N PHE A 113 -22.33 0.53 0.14
CA PHE A 113 -21.93 1.90 0.43
C PHE A 113 -20.75 1.96 1.41
N GLY A 114 -20.66 1.06 2.39
CA GLY A 114 -19.52 1.00 3.29
C GLY A 114 -18.18 0.79 2.58
N ARG A 115 -18.15 0.01 1.49
CA ARG A 115 -16.92 -0.21 0.71
C ARG A 115 -16.61 0.94 -0.26
N ILE A 116 -17.63 1.49 -0.92
CA ILE A 116 -17.46 2.41 -2.05
C ILE A 116 -17.43 3.88 -1.60
N MET A 117 -18.14 4.22 -0.52
CA MET A 117 -18.50 5.60 -0.19
C MET A 117 -17.68 6.34 0.88
N PRO A 118 -16.39 6.05 1.17
CA PRO A 118 -15.55 7.05 1.79
C PRO A 118 -15.45 8.29 0.88
N ARG A 119 -16.16 9.36 1.22
CA ARG A 119 -16.19 10.59 0.42
C ARG A 119 -14.79 11.15 0.29
N LYS A 120 -14.34 11.39 -0.94
CA LYS A 120 -13.09 12.12 -1.24
C LYS A 120 -13.40 13.60 -1.39
N THR A 121 -12.43 14.46 -1.09
CA THR A 121 -12.51 15.89 -1.45
C THR A 121 -12.22 16.09 -2.94
N LEU A 122 -12.38 17.31 -3.48
CA LEU A 122 -12.02 17.62 -4.86
C LEU A 122 -10.55 17.27 -5.14
N ASP A 123 -9.64 17.72 -4.28
CA ASP A 123 -8.21 17.41 -4.39
C ASP A 123 -7.94 15.90 -4.28
N GLY A 124 -8.66 15.21 -3.39
CA GLY A 124 -8.58 13.76 -3.26
C GLY A 124 -9.06 13.00 -4.50
N VAL A 125 -10.06 13.53 -5.21
CA VAL A 125 -10.53 12.98 -6.50
C VAL A 125 -9.49 13.22 -7.59
N HIS A 126 -8.93 14.42 -7.69
CA HIS A 126 -7.87 14.72 -8.66
C HIS A 126 -6.63 13.84 -8.44
N ALA A 127 -6.14 13.76 -7.21
CA ALA A 127 -5.01 12.90 -6.85
C ALA A 127 -5.29 11.42 -7.18
N ALA A 128 -6.50 10.93 -6.88
CA ALA A 128 -6.88 9.55 -7.20
C ALA A 128 -6.95 9.30 -8.71
N ASN A 129 -7.46 10.25 -9.49
CA ASN A 129 -7.53 10.14 -10.95
C ASN A 129 -6.14 10.15 -11.59
N THR A 130 -5.24 11.01 -11.14
CA THR A 130 -3.84 11.03 -11.58
C THR A 130 -3.12 9.73 -11.23
N ALA A 131 -3.29 9.23 -10.01
CA ALA A 131 -2.70 7.95 -9.62
C ALA A 131 -3.25 6.78 -10.48
N LYS A 132 -4.55 6.80 -10.79
CA LYS A 132 -5.20 5.79 -11.63
C LYS A 132 -4.70 5.85 -13.08
N SER A 133 -4.54 7.05 -13.66
CA SER A 133 -4.03 7.20 -15.03
C SER A 133 -2.58 6.74 -15.13
N LEU A 134 -1.72 7.10 -14.16
CA LEU A 134 -0.34 6.62 -14.09
C LEU A 134 -0.27 5.10 -13.98
N LYS A 135 -1.12 4.49 -13.13
CA LYS A 135 -1.21 3.03 -13.04
C LYS A 135 -1.57 2.41 -14.38
N ASN A 136 -2.61 2.92 -15.05
CA ASN A 136 -3.04 2.40 -16.34
C ASN A 136 -1.94 2.53 -17.40
N PHE A 137 -1.21 3.64 -17.39
CA PHE A 137 -0.07 3.87 -18.26
C PHE A 137 1.05 2.84 -18.02
N LEU A 138 1.47 2.63 -16.76
CA LEU A 138 2.49 1.62 -16.42
C LEU A 138 2.07 0.21 -16.84
N VAL A 139 0.80 -0.16 -16.62
CA VAL A 139 0.25 -1.46 -17.03
C VAL A 139 0.25 -1.61 -18.56
N SER A 140 -0.06 -0.54 -19.31
CA SER A 140 0.01 -0.59 -20.78
C SER A 140 1.44 -0.77 -21.30
N GLN A 141 2.43 -0.19 -20.63
CA GLN A 141 3.84 -0.33 -21.01
C GLN A 141 4.41 -1.70 -20.67
N GLU A 142 3.95 -2.35 -19.58
CA GLU A 142 4.42 -3.69 -19.20
C GLU A 142 4.20 -4.71 -20.33
N ARG A 143 3.09 -4.61 -21.08
CA ARG A 143 2.84 -5.46 -22.25
C ARG A 143 3.90 -5.25 -23.33
N GLN A 144 4.25 -4.00 -23.62
CA GLN A 144 5.26 -3.68 -24.64
C GLN A 144 6.65 -4.13 -24.21
N LEU A 145 7.02 -3.92 -22.95
CA LEU A 145 8.30 -4.37 -22.39
C LEU A 145 8.45 -5.89 -22.45
N LYS A 146 7.41 -6.64 -22.09
CA LYS A 146 7.41 -8.12 -22.20
C LYS A 146 7.60 -8.57 -23.65
N PHE A 147 6.88 -7.95 -24.58
CA PHE A 147 7.00 -8.27 -26.01
C PHE A 147 8.38 -7.96 -26.58
N GLN A 148 8.99 -6.83 -26.19
CA GLN A 148 10.36 -6.49 -26.60
C GLN A 148 11.39 -7.47 -26.02
N ALA A 149 11.28 -7.81 -24.73
CA ALA A 149 12.16 -8.79 -24.08
C ALA A 149 12.05 -10.19 -24.70
N GLU A 150 10.84 -10.63 -25.04
CA GLU A 150 10.61 -11.92 -25.72
C GLU A 150 11.22 -11.94 -27.12
N LYS A 151 11.08 -10.85 -27.88
CA LYS A 151 11.74 -10.72 -29.19
C LYS A 151 13.26 -10.72 -29.08
N GLN A 152 13.84 -9.98 -28.12
CA GLN A 152 15.28 -9.99 -27.88
C GLN A 152 15.79 -11.41 -27.56
N MET A 153 15.10 -12.15 -26.68
CA MET A 153 15.45 -13.54 -26.39
C MET A 153 15.29 -14.47 -27.61
N MET A 154 14.31 -14.25 -28.48
CA MET A 154 14.22 -14.99 -29.75
C MET A 154 15.40 -14.70 -30.67
N PHE A 155 15.80 -13.44 -30.82
CA PHE A 155 16.96 -13.08 -31.64
C PHE A 155 18.26 -13.67 -31.09
N GLU A 156 18.47 -13.65 -29.78
CA GLU A 156 19.62 -14.31 -29.15
C GLU A 156 19.64 -15.82 -29.45
N LYS A 157 18.49 -16.50 -29.41
CA LYS A 157 18.39 -17.93 -29.77
C LYS A 157 18.65 -18.24 -31.24
N PHE A 158 18.44 -17.29 -32.15
CA PHE A 158 18.70 -17.49 -33.59
C PHE A 158 20.13 -17.10 -34.00
N LEU A 159 20.85 -16.37 -33.15
CA LEU A 159 22.25 -15.97 -33.36
C LEU A 159 23.26 -16.86 -32.60
N SER A 160 22.78 -17.82 -31.80
CA SER A 160 23.56 -18.86 -31.12
C SER A 160 23.44 -20.21 -31.83
#